data_AF-A0A9E4A3S0-F1
#
_entry.id   AF-A0A9E4A3S0-F1
#
_cell.length_a   1.000
_cell.length_b   1.000
_cell.length_c   1.000
_cell.angle_alpha   90.00
_cell.angle_beta   90.00
_cell.angle_gamma   90.00
#
_symmetry.space_group_name_H-M   'P 1'
#
loop_
_entity.id
_entity.type
_entity.pdbx_description
1 polymer ?
#
loop_
_entity_poly.entity_id
_entity_poly.type
_entity_poly.pdbx_seq_one_letter_code
_entity_poly.pdbx_strand_id
1 'polypeptide(L)' 'MASTEDRINELVRQFLEVERELDLDANFNDAGVSSVDALAFIKTVNREFDISIPPRI' A
#
# COMPACT_ATOMS: atom_id res chain seq x y z
N MET A 1 7.00 -19.05 5.61
CA MET A 1 5.84 -18.78 4.73
C MET A 1 5.64 -17.29 4.81
N ALA A 2 5.87 -16.56 3.72
CA ALA A 2 5.68 -15.11 3.74
C ALA A 2 4.19 -14.82 3.90
N SER A 3 3.82 -14.06 4.92
CA SER A 3 2.45 -13.65 5.15
C SER A 3 2.02 -12.62 4.10
N THR A 4 0.71 -12.47 3.89
CA THR A 4 0.17 -11.45 2.98
C THR A 4 0.71 -10.05 3.30
N GLU A 5 0.91 -9.76 4.59
CA GLU A 5 1.52 -8.51 5.08
C GLU A 5 2.96 -8.31 4.59
N ASP A 6 3.78 -9.36 4.53
CA ASP A 6 5.16 -9.28 4.03
C ASP A 6 5.18 -8.84 2.56
N ARG A 7 4.26 -9.36 1.75
CA ARG A 7 4.10 -9.00 0.34
C ARG A 7 3.63 -7.56 0.16
N ILE A 8 2.70 -7.10 1.00
CA ILE A 8 2.22 -5.71 0.97
C ILE A 8 3.36 -4.76 1.34
N ASN A 9 4.16 -5.08 2.36
CA ASN A 9 5.33 -4.30 2.75
C ASN A 9 6.40 -4.21 1.65
N GLU A 10 6.67 -5.31 0.93
CA GLU A 10 7.59 -5.27 -0.22
C GLU A 10 7.08 -4.37 -1.34
N LEU A 11 5.80 -4.46 -1.69
CA LEU A 11 5.20 -3.64 -2.75
C LEU A 11 5.31 -2.15 -2.45
N VAL A 12 5.12 -1.77 -1.19
CA VAL A 12 5.21 -0.38 -0.76
C VAL A 12 6.65 0.10 -0.77
N ARG A 13 7.60 -0.70 -0.27
CA ARG A 13 9.02 -0.34 -0.35
C ARG A 13 9.47 -0.09 -1.79
N GLN A 14 8.96 -0.87 -2.75
CA GLN A 14 9.28 -0.69 -4.16
C GLN A 14 8.60 0.53 -4.80
N PHE A 15 7.35 0.84 -4.43
CA PHE A 15 6.57 1.88 -5.11
C PHE A 15 6.62 3.26 -4.45
N LEU A 16 6.74 3.32 -3.12
CA LEU A 16 6.67 4.57 -2.36
C LEU A 16 8.05 5.01 -1.85
N GLU A 17 9.12 4.22 -2.08
CA GLU A 17 10.49 4.48 -1.56
C GLU A 17 10.51 4.74 -0.04
N VAL A 18 9.51 4.22 0.68
CA VAL A 18 9.39 4.40 2.12
C VAL A 18 10.27 3.34 2.79
N GLU A 19 11.42 3.75 3.34
CA GLU A 19 12.28 2.90 4.18
C GLU A 19 11.66 2.56 5.56
N ARG A 20 10.47 3.11 5.84
CA ARG A 20 9.74 2.97 7.10
C ARG A 20 8.87 1.70 7.04
N GLU A 21 8.81 0.94 8.14
CA GLU A 21 7.73 -0.05 8.30
C GLU A 21 6.40 0.69 8.21
N LEU A 22 5.50 0.19 7.37
CA LEU A 22 4.18 0.77 7.28
C LEU A 22 3.34 0.24 8.41
N ASP A 23 2.74 1.18 9.10
CA ASP A 23 1.58 0.89 9.89
C ASP A 23 0.39 0.65 8.95
N LEU A 24 0.00 -0.61 8.78
CA LEU A 24 -1.15 -1.01 7.95
C LEU A 24 -2.49 -0.54 8.55
N ASP A 25 -2.49 -0.14 9.83
CA ASP A 25 -3.65 0.45 10.52
C ASP A 25 -3.67 1.99 10.43
N ALA A 26 -2.61 2.63 9.93
CA ALA A 26 -2.55 4.08 9.76
C ALA A 26 -3.27 4.54 8.49
N ASN A 27 -3.86 5.74 8.54
CA ASN A 27 -4.42 6.35 7.33
C ASN A 27 -3.28 6.84 6.42
N PHE A 28 -3.51 6.83 5.11
CA PHE A 28 -2.56 7.35 4.12
C PHE A 28 -2.10 8.80 4.42
N ASN A 29 -3.00 9.64 4.95
CA ASN A 29 -2.68 11.01 5.36
C ASN A 29 -1.67 11.05 6.51
N ASP A 30 -1.80 10.14 7.48
CA ASP A 30 -0.91 10.05 8.65
C ASP A 30 0.47 9.50 8.25
N ALA A 31 0.51 8.67 7.21
CA ALA A 31 1.74 8.16 6.61
C ALA A 31 2.48 9.20 5.73
N GLY A 32 1.91 10.39 5.52
CA GLY A 32 2.44 11.42 4.62
C GLY A 32 2.35 11.04 3.14
N VAL A 33 1.47 10.10 2.80
CA VAL A 33 1.25 9.59 1.44
C VAL A 33 0.24 10.50 0.74
N SER A 34 0.57 10.99 -0.45
CA SER A 34 -0.36 11.82 -1.20
C SER A 34 -1.56 11.01 -1.71
N SER A 35 -2.67 11.67 -2.00
CA SER A 35 -3.87 11.01 -2.55
C SER A 35 -3.60 10.29 -3.88
N VAL A 36 -2.62 10.77 -4.66
CA VAL A 36 -2.18 10.15 -5.91
C VAL A 36 -1.43 8.86 -5.64
N ASP A 37 -0.53 8.89 -4.65
CA ASP A 37 0.30 7.76 -4.27
C ASP A 37 -0.55 6.65 -3.61
N ALA A 38 -1.53 7.03 -2.78
CA ALA A 38 -2.50 6.10 -2.21
C ALA A 38 -3.31 5.38 -3.29
N LEU A 39 -3.77 6.10 -4.32
CA LEU A 39 -4.50 5.52 -5.44
C LEU A 39 -3.62 4.60 -6.29
N ALA A 40 -2.37 5.00 -6.54
CA ALA A 40 -1.40 4.16 -7.23
C ALA A 40 -1.13 2.86 -6.47
N PHE A 41 -0.99 2.96 -5.15
CA PHE A 41 -0.80 1.81 -4.28
C PHE A 41 -2.00 0.86 -4.30
N ILE A 42 -3.22 1.36 -4.13
CA ILE A 42 -4.45 0.54 -4.19
C ILE A 42 -4.57 -0.16 -5.54
N LYS A 43 -4.21 0.51 -6.65
CA LYS A 43 -4.20 -0.11 -7.99
C LYS A 43 -3.16 -1.23 -8.11
N THR A 44 -1.96 -1.03 -7.56
CA THR A 44 -0.91 -2.05 -7.55
C THR A 44 -1.32 -3.26 -6.73
N VAL A 45 -1.86 -3.04 -5.53
CA VAL A 45 -2.38 -4.12 -4.67
C VAL A 45 -3.52 -4.87 -5.36
N ASN A 46 -4.47 -4.16 -5.96
CA ASN A 46 -5.58 -4.76 -6.71
C ASN A 46 -5.07 -5.66 -7.85
N ARG A 47 -4.03 -5.23 -8.57
CA ARG A 47 -3.43 -6.02 -9.66
C ARG A 47 -2.67 -7.24 -9.17
N GLU A 48 -1.89 -7.10 -8.10
CA GLU A 48 -1.04 -8.18 -7.57
C GLU A 48 -1.83 -9.27 -6.84
N PHE A 49 -2.91 -8.88 -6.17
CA PHE A 49 -3.76 -9.81 -5.43
C PHE A 49 -5.03 -10.23 -6.21
N ASP A 50 -5.21 -9.73 -7.44
CA ASP A 50 -6.40 -9.94 -8.27
C ASP A 50 -7.71 -9.62 -7.52
N ILE A 51 -7.67 -8.56 -6.71
CA ILE A 51 -8.79 -8.06 -5.90
C ILE A 51 -9.23 -6.68 -6.40
N SER A 52 -10.47 -6.30 -6.09
CA SER A 52 -10.99 -4.98 -6.42
C SER A 52 -11.40 -4.25 -5.14
N ILE A 53 -10.42 -3.57 -4.54
CA ILE A 53 -10.66 -2.68 -3.41
C ILE A 53 -11.06 -1.30 -3.97
N PRO A 54 -12.28 -0.81 -3.70
CA PRO A 54 -12.65 0.55 -4.04
C PRO A 54 -11.91 1.53 -3.12
N PRO A 55 -11.23 2.56 -3.67
CA PRO A 55 -10.62 3.59 -2.84
C PRO A 55 -11.73 4.39 -2.15
N ARG A 56 -11.93 4.16 -0.85
CA ARG A 56 -12.69 5.05 0.02
C ARG A 56 -11.74 6.15 0.48
N ILE A 57 -11.66 7.19 -0.34
CA ILE A 57 -11.05 8.49 -0.03
C ILE A 57 -11.97 9.34 0.84
#